data_AF-A0A968IEQ7-F1
#
_entry.id   AF-A0A968IEQ7-F1
#
_cell.length_a   1.000
_cell.length_b   1.000
_cell.length_c   1.000
_cell.angle_alpha   90.00
_cell.angle_beta   90.00
_cell.angle_gamma   90.00
#
_symmetry.space_group_name_H-M   'P 1'
#
loop_
_entity.id
_entity.type
_entity.pdbx_description
1 polymer ?
#
loop_
_entity_poly.entity_id
_entity_poly.type
_entity_poly.pdbx_seq_one_letter_code
_entity_poly.pdbx_strand_id
1 'polypeptide(L)' 'MKISTATLGYPRIGKNREVKKALEAFWSRKIDAELLLKTGPRSRRNKLETQLEEGIARIGIGDA' A
#
# COMPACT_ATOMS: atom_id res chain seq x y z
N MET A 1 -28.05 16.69 -6.94
CA MET A 1 -27.59 15.57 -6.08
C MET A 1 -26.12 15.31 -6.40
N LYS A 2 -25.20 15.35 -5.42
CA LYS A 2 -23.77 15.12 -5.66
C LYS A 2 -23.46 13.64 -5.38
N ILE A 3 -22.97 12.90 -6.37
CA ILE A 3 -22.60 11.49 -6.20
C ILE A 3 -21.20 11.42 -5.58
N SER A 4 -21.03 10.63 -4.53
CA SER A 4 -19.75 10.43 -3.83
C SER A 4 -19.19 9.05 -4.14
N THR A 5 -17.90 8.98 -4.45
CA THR A 5 -17.14 7.74 -4.63
C THR A 5 -16.44 7.34 -3.33
N ALA A 6 -16.17 6.05 -3.15
CA ALA A 6 -15.41 5.55 -2.01
C ALA A 6 -14.66 4.26 -2.39
N THR A 7 -13.51 4.03 -1.77
CA THR A 7 -12.81 2.73 -1.82
C THR A 7 -12.90 2.01 -0.49
N LEU A 8 -13.10 0.69 -0.55
CA LEU A 8 -13.13 -0.17 0.66
C LEU A 8 -11.74 -0.68 1.06
N GLY A 9 -10.80 -0.71 0.13
CA GLY A 9 -9.43 -1.15 0.33
C GLY A 9 -8.62 -0.97 -0.95
N TYR A 10 -7.30 -1.20 -0.88
CA TYR A 10 -6.41 -0.98 -2.01
C TYR A 10 -5.30 -2.04 -2.07
N PRO A 11 -4.98 -2.62 -3.25
CA PRO A 11 -4.01 -3.70 -3.38
C PRO A 11 -2.69 -3.43 -2.66
N ARG A 12 -2.37 -4.27 -1.67
CA ARG A 12 -1.26 -3.97 -0.75
C ARG A 12 0.13 -4.26 -1.32
N ILE A 13 0.18 -5.09 -2.36
CA ILE A 13 1.40 -5.65 -2.95
C ILE A 13 2.34 -4.60 -3.57
N GLY A 14 1.80 -3.44 -3.95
CA GLY A 14 2.52 -2.36 -4.63
C GLY A 14 2.65 -2.57 -6.15
N LYS A 15 2.85 -1.49 -6.91
CA LYS A 15 2.81 -1.49 -8.40
C LYS A 15 3.80 -2.48 -9.02
N ASN A 16 4.97 -2.67 -8.40
CA ASN A 16 6.01 -3.59 -8.88
C ASN A 16 6.23 -4.77 -7.94
N ARG A 17 5.21 -5.11 -7.15
CA ARG A 17 5.22 -6.19 -6.15
C ARG A 17 6.30 -6.01 -5.07
N GLU A 18 6.54 -4.77 -4.66
CA GLU A 18 7.58 -4.39 -3.70
C GLU A 18 7.41 -5.14 -2.36
N VAL A 19 6.18 -5.29 -1.89
CA VAL A 19 5.90 -6.00 -0.62
C VAL A 19 6.22 -7.48 -0.72
N LYS A 20 5.87 -8.13 -1.84
CA LYS A 20 6.23 -9.55 -2.08
C LYS A 20 7.75 -9.72 -2.08
N LYS A 21 8.47 -8.87 -2.81
CA LYS A 21 9.94 -8.94 -2.92
C LYS A 21 10.62 -8.76 -1.57
N ALA A 22 10.18 -7.78 -0.78
CA ALA A 22 10.71 -7.55 0.57
C ALA A 22 10.43 -8.73 1.50
N LEU A 23 9.22 -9.29 1.46
CA LEU A 23 8.85 -10.44 2.28
C LEU A 23 9.68 -11.70 1.93
N GLU A 24 9.86 -11.98 0.64
CA GLU A 24 10.71 -13.08 0.17
C GLU A 24 12.19 -12.88 0.53
N ALA A 25 12.69 -11.64 0.43
CA ALA A 25 14.05 -11.29 0.86
C ALA A 25 14.22 -11.50 2.37
N PHE A 26 13.22 -11.13 3.17
CA PHE A 26 13.25 -11.35 4.62
C PHE A 26 13.24 -12.84 4.96
N TRP A 27 12.34 -13.63 4.36
CA TRP A 27 12.30 -15.09 4.58
C TRP A 27 13.58 -15.81 4.15
N SER A 28 14.24 -15.32 3.10
CA SER A 28 15.55 -15.82 2.67
C SER A 28 16.75 -15.22 3.44
N ARG A 29 16.49 -14.48 4.52
CA ARG A 29 17.51 -13.84 5.39
C ARG A 29 18.43 -12.85 4.66
N LYS A 30 17.97 -12.27 3.55
CA LYS A 30 18.71 -11.26 2.77
C LYS A 30 18.54 -9.84 3.31
N ILE A 31 17.46 -9.59 4.06
CA ILE A 31 17.20 -8.33 4.77
C ILE A 31 16.72 -8.64 6.19
N ASP A 32 16.87 -7.68 7.10
CA ASP A 32 16.34 -7.77 8.45
C ASP A 32 14.88 -7.30 8.57
N ALA A 33 14.32 -7.43 9.77
CA ALA A 33 12.96 -7.01 10.07
C ALA A 33 12.78 -5.49 9.94
N GLU A 34 13.81 -4.70 10.23
CA GLU A 34 13.73 -3.23 10.14
C GLU A 34 13.57 -2.78 8.68
N LEU A 35 14.34 -3.37 7.77
CA LEU A 35 14.25 -3.16 6.32
C LEU A 35 12.90 -3.63 5.76
N LEU A 36 12.38 -4.77 6.22
CA LEU A 36 11.03 -5.22 5.85
C LEU A 36 9.97 -4.18 6.26
N LEU A 37 10.01 -3.71 7.51
CA LEU A 37 9.04 -2.76 8.06
C LEU A 37 9.07 -1.39 7.35
N LYS A 38 10.23 -0.96 6.83
CA LYS A 38 10.36 0.27 6.02
C LYS A 38 9.64 0.19 4.67
N THR A 39 9.37 -1.01 4.15
CA THR A 39 8.70 -1.20 2.83
C THR A 39 7.21 -0.87 2.90
N GLY A 40 6.56 -1.15 4.03
CA GLY A 40 5.12 -0.95 4.24
C GLY A 40 4.68 0.52 4.16
N PRO A 41 5.27 1.45 4.95
CA PRO A 41 4.93 2.88 4.93
C PRO A 41 5.03 3.51 3.54
N ARG A 42 6.10 3.20 2.78
CA ARG A 42 6.29 3.72 1.42
C ARG A 42 5.18 3.26 0.48
N SER A 43 4.84 1.97 0.55
CA SER A 43 3.74 1.42 -0.23
C SER A 43 2.39 2.03 0.15
N ARG A 44 2.12 2.28 1.44
CA ARG A 44 0.88 2.94 1.90
C ARG A 44 0.78 4.37 1.38
N ARG A 45 1.85 5.15 1.49
CA ARG A 45 1.88 6.55 1.04
C ARG A 45 1.51 6.67 -0.44
N ASN A 46 2.17 5.90 -1.30
CA ASN A 46 1.92 5.92 -2.73
C ASN A 46 0.44 5.61 -3.08
N LYS A 47 -0.20 4.68 -2.35
CA LYS A 47 -1.61 4.31 -2.58
C LYS A 47 -2.58 5.41 -2.17
N LEU A 48 -2.28 6.12 -1.09
CA LEU A 48 -3.09 7.25 -0.63
C LEU A 48 -2.96 8.41 -1.61
N GLU A 49 -1.74 8.71 -2.05
CA GLU A 49 -1.48 9.74 -3.06
C GLU A 49 -2.23 9.43 -4.37
N THR A 50 -2.13 8.20 -4.91
CA THR A 50 -2.87 7.82 -6.11
C THR A 50 -4.40 7.98 -5.94
N GLN A 51 -4.99 7.50 -4.85
CA GLN A 51 -6.44 7.60 -4.67
C GLN A 51 -6.92 9.04 -4.46
N LEU A 52 -6.08 9.89 -3.87
CA LEU A 52 -6.34 11.32 -3.73
C LEU A 52 -6.30 12.03 -5.08
N GLU A 53 -5.29 11.73 -5.90
CA GLU A 53 -5.11 12.26 -7.26
C GLU A 53 -6.26 11.88 -8.19
N GLU A 54 -6.79 10.66 -8.04
CA GLU A 54 -7.96 10.17 -8.79
C GLU A 54 -9.30 10.75 -8.29
N GLY A 55 -9.29 11.65 -7.29
CA GLY A 55 -10.48 12.36 -6.83
C GLY A 55 -11.47 11.50 -6.04
N ILE A 56 -11.01 10.42 -5.41
CA ILE A 56 -11.86 9.56 -4.58
C ILE A 56 -12.25 10.31 -3.31
N ALA A 57 -13.55 10.51 -3.10
CA ALA A 57 -14.04 11.34 -2.00
C ALA A 57 -13.82 10.71 -0.62
N ARG A 58 -13.79 9.36 -0.51
CA ARG A 58 -13.54 8.63 0.74
C ARG A 58 -12.60 7.46 0.50
N ILE A 59 -11.44 7.46 1.17
CA ILE A 59 -10.40 6.45 0.99
C ILE A 59 -10.40 5.50 2.18
N GLY A 60 -10.51 4.20 1.92
CA GLY A 60 -10.38 3.16 2.94
C GLY A 60 -8.95 3.06 3.48
N ILE A 61 -8.81 3.04 4.82
CA ILE A 61 -7.55 2.86 5.54
C ILE A 61 -7.70 1.65 6.45
N GLY A 62 -6.65 0.82 6.56
CA GLY A 62 -6.65 -0.33 7.47
C GLY A 62 -7.26 -1.59 6.85
N ASP A 63 -7.16 -1.74 5.53
CA ASP A 63 -7.51 -2.95 4.84
C ASP A 63 -6.69 -4.16 5.35
N ALA A 64 -7.44 -5.19 5.78
CA ALA A 64 -6.99 -6.40 6.48
C ALA A 64 -5.83 -7.10 5.77
#